data_AF-A0A2S5EIG8-F1
#
_entry.id   AF-A0A2S5EIG8-F1
#
_cell.length_a   1.000
_cell.length_b   1.000
_cell.length_c   1.000
_cell.angle_alpha   90.00
_cell.angle_beta   90.00
_cell.angle_gamma   90.00
#
_symmetry.space_group_name_H-M   'P 1'
#
loop_
_entity.id
_entity.type
_entity.pdbx_description
1 polymer ?
#
loop_
_entity_poly.entity_id
_entity_poly.type
_entity_poly.pdbx_seq_one_letter_code
_entity_poly.pdbx_strand_id
1 'polypeptide(L)'
;MKKLIVLVITLLVGILSIFGMTFEELYEQNLEKSSAYTQAELNLRGAQLEMNKIDKFFVPYLGISVDTMKTGIIPAGTTTVSGLVFGGEGDLEGYEISLDVNFLEVWGAQVGVSFPFTLNTDEWTIESPEASEIAISLSRDLTIIDKAERLKTESAYYDALSKYYTAQTNELITTIEDIFTRHYNEEMIQTYQDEIEILNQQYNLSTDEDEKESLEKQILTAQKNLETLRSNNAPLEYFEYTDELYNQTKETVERIINENQNYPTNIEERLDLKSLQLQEEASEI
;
A
#
# COMPACT_ATOMS: atom_id res chain seq x y z
N MET A 1 -25.28 12.01 40.79
CA MET A 1 -25.23 11.64 39.36
C MET A 1 -23.85 11.89 38.73
N LYS A 2 -23.26 13.10 38.79
CA LYS A 2 -21.92 13.36 38.21
C LYS A 2 -20.79 12.45 38.74
N LYS A 3 -20.75 12.16 40.05
CA LYS A 3 -19.75 11.25 40.66
C LYS A 3 -19.88 9.79 40.24
N LEU A 4 -21.10 9.36 39.89
CA LEU A 4 -21.41 7.99 39.51
C LEU A 4 -21.06 7.76 38.02
N ILE A 5 -21.25 8.78 37.19
CA ILE A 5 -20.82 8.79 35.79
C ILE A 5 -19.29 8.78 35.69
N VAL A 6 -18.59 9.59 36.49
CA VAL A 6 -17.11 9.57 36.51
C VAL A 6 -16.59 8.20 36.91
N LEU A 7 -17.16 7.58 37.95
CA LEU A 7 -16.76 6.25 38.43
C LEU A 7 -17.03 5.15 37.41
N VAL A 8 -18.13 5.21 36.67
CA VAL A 8 -18.44 4.26 35.59
C VAL A 8 -17.48 4.46 34.41
N ILE A 9 -17.11 5.69 34.07
CA ILE A 9 -16.15 5.97 32.99
C ILE A 9 -14.73 5.52 33.39
N THR A 10 -14.27 5.79 34.61
CA THR A 10 -12.96 5.26 35.05
C THR A 10 -12.95 3.75 35.19
N LEU A 11 -14.08 3.12 35.55
CA LEU A 11 -14.19 1.66 35.56
C LEU A 11 -14.20 1.10 34.13
N LEU A 12 -14.87 1.75 33.17
CA LEU A 12 -14.87 1.33 31.77
C LEU A 12 -13.49 1.48 31.12
N VAL A 13 -12.82 2.62 31.35
CA VAL A 13 -11.45 2.84 30.89
C VAL A 13 -10.51 1.85 31.56
N GLY A 14 -10.67 1.61 32.87
CA GLY A 14 -9.91 0.60 33.61
C GLY A 14 -10.13 -0.82 33.12
N ILE A 15 -11.34 -1.20 32.67
CA ILE A 15 -11.64 -2.52 32.10
C ILE A 15 -11.09 -2.65 30.67
N LEU A 16 -11.11 -1.57 29.89
CA LEU A 16 -10.50 -1.53 28.56
C LEU A 16 -8.97 -1.58 28.63
N SER A 17 -8.36 -1.05 29.70
CA SER A 17 -6.92 -1.17 29.97
C SER A 17 -6.47 -2.55 30.47
N ILE A 18 -7.38 -3.50 30.73
CA ILE A 18 -7.04 -4.86 31.17
C ILE A 18 -6.86 -5.81 29.96
N PHE A 19 -7.33 -5.42 28.77
CA PHE A 19 -7.03 -6.16 27.55
C PHE A 19 -5.71 -5.62 27.01
N GLY A 20 -4.62 -6.31 27.34
CA GLY A 20 -3.34 -6.08 26.67
C GLY A 20 -3.49 -6.19 25.17
N MET A 21 -2.63 -5.48 24.44
CA MET A 21 -2.59 -5.50 22.97
C MET A 21 -2.53 -6.95 22.46
N THR A 22 -3.39 -7.29 21.50
CA THR A 22 -3.38 -8.61 20.86
C THR A 22 -2.32 -8.69 19.76
N PHE A 23 -1.94 -9.92 19.38
CA PHE A 23 -1.02 -10.11 18.26
C PHE A 23 -1.52 -9.46 16.95
N GLU A 24 -2.82 -9.63 16.64
CA GLU A 24 -3.43 -9.07 15.42
C GLU A 24 -3.35 -7.54 15.41
N GLU A 25 -3.67 -6.90 16.54
CA GLU A 25 -3.61 -5.44 16.68
C GLU A 25 -2.18 -4.91 16.54
N LEU A 26 -1.20 -5.59 17.14
CA LEU A 26 0.21 -5.20 17.01
C LEU A 26 0.69 -5.36 15.56
N TYR A 27 0.31 -6.46 14.90
CA TYR A 27 0.63 -6.70 13.50
C TYR A 27 0.01 -5.65 12.58
N GLU A 28 -1.28 -5.34 12.73
CA GLU A 28 -1.96 -4.28 11.97
C GLU A 28 -1.29 -2.92 12.20
N GLN A 29 -0.93 -2.60 13.44
CA GLN A 29 -0.23 -1.36 13.75
C GLN A 29 1.15 -1.29 13.09
N ASN A 30 1.88 -2.40 13.04
CA ASN A 30 3.19 -2.48 12.39
C ASN A 30 3.05 -2.37 10.86
N LEU A 31 2.03 -3.02 10.26
CA LEU A 31 1.70 -2.86 8.84
C LEU A 31 1.43 -1.39 8.48
N GLU A 32 0.59 -0.70 9.25
CA GLU A 32 0.26 0.71 8.99
C GLU A 32 1.47 1.64 9.09
N LYS A 33 2.44 1.31 9.94
CA LYS A 33 3.69 2.07 10.07
C LYS A 33 4.74 1.70 9.02
N SER A 34 4.59 0.55 8.35
CA SER A 34 5.57 0.05 7.40
C SER A 34 5.53 0.83 6.09
N SER A 35 6.64 1.51 5.80
CA SER A 35 6.84 2.20 4.52
C SER A 35 6.92 1.23 3.35
N ALA A 36 7.48 0.04 3.57
CA ALA A 36 7.56 -1.02 2.57
C ALA A 36 6.17 -1.54 2.20
N TYR A 37 5.32 -1.80 3.19
CA TYR A 37 3.93 -2.20 2.97
C TYR A 37 3.16 -1.10 2.23
N THR A 38 3.23 0.14 2.71
CA THR A 38 2.54 1.29 2.08
C THR A 38 2.95 1.46 0.61
N GLN A 39 4.25 1.37 0.31
CA GLN A 39 4.74 1.47 -1.06
C GLN A 39 4.24 0.32 -1.93
N ALA A 40 4.24 -0.91 -1.40
CA ALA A 40 3.74 -2.08 -2.11
C ALA A 40 2.24 -1.97 -2.39
N GLU A 41 1.45 -1.47 -1.44
CA GLU A 41 0.01 -1.21 -1.61
C GLU A 41 -0.26 -0.17 -2.70
N LEU A 42 0.46 0.96 -2.67
CA LEU A 42 0.33 2.00 -3.70
C LEU A 42 0.70 1.47 -5.09
N ASN A 43 1.78 0.69 -5.19
CA ASN A 43 2.18 0.06 -6.44
C ASN A 43 1.12 -0.92 -6.96
N LEU A 44 0.54 -1.74 -6.07
CA LEU A 44 -0.56 -2.65 -6.43
C LEU A 44 -1.79 -1.89 -6.93
N ARG A 45 -2.20 -0.81 -6.24
CA ARG A 45 -3.31 0.04 -6.69
C ARG A 45 -3.03 0.64 -8.06
N GLY A 46 -1.81 1.11 -8.30
CA GLY A 46 -1.37 1.59 -9.61
C GLY A 46 -1.48 0.52 -10.70
N ALA A 47 -0.93 -0.66 -10.45
CA ALA A 47 -0.98 -1.76 -11.41
C ALA A 47 -2.41 -2.26 -11.66
N GLN A 48 -3.28 -2.26 -10.64
CA GLN A 48 -4.71 -2.56 -10.80
C GLN A 48 -5.41 -1.53 -11.70
N LEU A 49 -5.08 -0.25 -11.58
CA LEU A 49 -5.64 0.79 -12.46
C LEU A 49 -5.22 0.56 -13.91
N GLU A 50 -3.95 0.25 -14.17
CA GLU A 50 -3.50 -0.07 -15.53
C GLU A 50 -4.14 -1.34 -16.08
N MET A 51 -4.23 -2.41 -15.30
CA MET A 51 -4.93 -3.65 -15.70
C MET A 51 -6.41 -3.39 -16.03
N ASN A 52 -7.08 -2.56 -15.22
CA ASN A 52 -8.46 -2.15 -15.47
C ASN A 52 -8.63 -1.36 -16.76
N LYS A 53 -7.65 -0.55 -17.18
CA LYS A 53 -7.72 0.16 -18.47
C LYS A 53 -7.67 -0.79 -19.66
N ILE A 54 -7.01 -1.94 -19.52
CA ILE A 54 -6.89 -2.93 -20.60
C ILE A 54 -8.10 -3.89 -20.63
N ASP A 55 -8.60 -4.30 -19.46
CA ASP A 55 -9.68 -5.31 -19.39
C ASP A 55 -11.09 -4.70 -19.35
N LYS A 56 -11.25 -3.41 -18.99
CA LYS A 56 -12.58 -2.79 -18.90
C LYS A 56 -12.92 -1.94 -20.12
N PHE A 57 -13.93 -2.44 -20.82
CA PHE A 57 -14.82 -1.78 -21.78
C PHE A 57 -15.36 -0.38 -21.40
N PHE A 58 -15.21 0.05 -20.14
CA PHE A 58 -15.77 1.29 -19.60
C PHE A 58 -14.79 1.93 -18.60
N VAL A 59 -13.93 2.83 -19.08
CA VAL A 59 -13.18 3.76 -18.22
C VAL A 59 -13.46 5.17 -18.72
N PRO A 60 -14.32 5.94 -18.02
CA PRO A 60 -14.57 7.30 -18.44
C PRO A 60 -13.32 8.14 -18.22
N TYR A 61 -12.85 8.77 -19.29
CA TYR A 61 -11.77 9.74 -19.24
C TYR A 61 -12.23 11.04 -19.90
N LEU A 62 -11.70 12.14 -19.37
CA LEU A 62 -11.96 13.49 -19.85
C LEU A 62 -10.87 13.87 -20.85
N GLY A 63 -11.23 13.98 -22.13
CA GLY A 63 -10.35 14.50 -23.17
C GLY A 63 -10.65 15.97 -23.45
N ILE A 64 -9.62 16.77 -23.75
CA ILE A 64 -9.79 18.07 -24.41
C ILE A 64 -9.24 17.89 -25.81
N SER A 65 -10.11 18.00 -26.82
CA SER A 65 -9.72 17.93 -28.22
C SER A 65 -9.96 19.26 -28.92
N VAL A 66 -9.09 19.59 -29.87
CA VAL A 66 -9.25 20.72 -30.79
C VAL A 66 -9.62 20.11 -32.14
N ASP A 67 -10.88 20.22 -32.52
CA ASP A 67 -11.43 19.52 -33.67
C ASP A 67 -10.82 20.07 -34.97
N THR A 68 -10.16 19.21 -35.76
CA THR A 68 -9.26 19.68 -36.83
C THR A 68 -9.81 19.68 -38.25
N MET A 69 -10.99 19.10 -38.55
CA MET A 69 -11.49 19.15 -39.94
C MET A 69 -13.02 19.11 -40.09
N LYS A 70 -13.64 20.27 -40.34
CA LYS A 70 -14.81 20.38 -41.23
C LYS A 70 -14.38 21.04 -42.54
N THR A 71 -14.07 20.24 -43.55
CA THR A 71 -13.83 20.74 -44.92
C THR A 71 -15.16 20.87 -45.67
N GLY A 72 -15.91 21.92 -45.34
CA GLY A 72 -17.13 22.27 -46.04
C GLY A 72 -17.38 23.76 -45.92
N ILE A 73 -17.02 24.53 -46.94
CA ILE A 73 -17.38 25.96 -47.02
C ILE A 73 -18.90 26.01 -47.25
N ILE A 74 -19.66 26.34 -46.22
CA ILE A 74 -21.09 26.63 -46.34
C ILE A 74 -21.20 28.14 -46.64
N PRO A 75 -21.74 28.57 -47.80
CA PRO A 75 -21.73 29.99 -48.22
C PRO A 75 -22.61 30.93 -47.37
N ALA A 76 -23.21 30.44 -46.28
CA ALA A 76 -24.18 31.17 -45.46
C ALA A 76 -24.22 30.63 -44.02
N GLY A 77 -23.06 30.45 -43.38
CA GLY A 77 -22.97 30.02 -41.99
C GLY A 77 -21.53 30.02 -41.45
N THR A 78 -21.40 29.88 -40.13
CA THR A 78 -20.11 29.73 -39.45
C THR A 78 -19.42 28.44 -39.88
N THR A 79 -18.10 28.48 -40.08
CA THR A 79 -17.30 27.31 -40.49
C THR A 79 -16.11 27.13 -39.55
N THR A 80 -15.95 25.93 -38.99
CA THR A 80 -14.79 25.59 -38.15
C THR A 80 -13.68 24.94 -38.98
N VAL A 81 -12.46 25.48 -38.90
CA VAL A 81 -11.25 24.87 -39.49
C VAL A 81 -10.15 24.84 -38.44
N SER A 82 -9.62 23.65 -38.11
CA SER A 82 -8.52 23.52 -37.15
C SER A 82 -8.79 24.17 -35.78
N GLY A 83 -10.00 24.03 -35.25
CA GLY A 83 -10.43 24.66 -34.00
C GLY A 83 -10.64 26.18 -34.06
N LEU A 84 -10.55 26.80 -35.25
CA LEU A 84 -10.86 28.21 -35.48
C LEU A 84 -12.26 28.33 -36.08
N VAL A 85 -13.12 29.17 -35.49
CA VAL A 85 -14.48 29.44 -35.98
C VAL A 85 -14.45 30.70 -36.84
N PHE A 86 -14.85 30.57 -38.11
CA PHE A 86 -14.92 31.67 -39.06
C PHE A 86 -16.36 32.06 -39.36
N GLY A 87 -16.63 33.38 -39.37
CA GLY A 87 -17.90 33.97 -39.75
C GLY A 87 -18.18 33.93 -41.24
N GLY A 88 -19.41 34.30 -41.63
CA GLY A 88 -19.85 34.31 -43.03
C GLY A 88 -19.06 35.24 -43.97
N GLU A 89 -18.32 36.20 -43.42
CA GLU A 89 -17.42 37.11 -44.15
C GLU A 89 -15.94 36.67 -44.15
N GLY A 90 -15.61 35.57 -43.46
CA GLY A 90 -14.25 35.04 -43.34
C GLY A 90 -13.44 35.58 -42.16
N ASP A 91 -14.06 36.39 -41.29
CA ASP A 91 -13.45 36.85 -40.05
C ASP A 91 -13.38 35.73 -39.01
N LEU A 92 -12.32 35.75 -38.18
CA LEU A 92 -12.18 34.82 -37.06
C LEU A 92 -13.11 35.25 -35.93
N GLU A 93 -14.14 34.45 -35.65
CA GLU A 93 -15.15 34.71 -34.61
C GLU A 93 -14.84 33.99 -33.29
N GLY A 94 -13.99 32.95 -33.31
CA GLY A 94 -13.68 32.23 -32.08
C GLY A 94 -12.82 30.98 -32.20
N TYR A 95 -12.78 30.23 -31.09
CA TYR A 95 -12.12 28.93 -30.98
C TYR A 95 -13.11 27.85 -30.52
N GLU A 96 -13.10 26.68 -31.16
CA GLU A 96 -13.91 25.53 -30.74
C GLU A 96 -13.05 24.54 -29.95
N ILE A 97 -13.47 24.23 -28.73
CA ILE A 97 -12.82 23.28 -27.81
C ILE A 97 -13.84 22.22 -27.44
N SER A 98 -13.52 20.94 -27.66
CA SER A 98 -14.42 19.85 -27.32
C SER A 98 -13.99 19.14 -26.05
N LEU A 99 -14.95 18.91 -25.16
CA LEU A 99 -14.82 18.06 -24.00
C LEU A 99 -15.37 16.67 -24.35
N ASP A 100 -14.50 15.68 -24.36
CA ASP A 100 -14.86 14.31 -24.72
C ASP A 100 -15.02 13.47 -23.45
N VAL A 101 -16.19 12.85 -23.29
CA VAL A 101 -16.48 11.86 -22.24
C VAL A 101 -16.67 10.51 -22.91
N ASN A 102 -15.65 9.67 -22.85
CA ASN A 102 -15.74 8.30 -23.39
C ASN A 102 -16.43 7.37 -22.40
N PHE A 103 -17.27 6.46 -22.88
CA PHE A 103 -18.07 5.60 -22.01
C PHE A 103 -18.25 4.19 -22.58
N LEU A 104 -17.56 3.82 -23.66
CA LEU A 104 -17.68 2.48 -24.25
C LEU A 104 -16.45 2.18 -25.09
N GLU A 105 -15.98 0.94 -25.14
CA GLU A 105 -14.93 0.53 -26.08
C GLU A 105 -15.37 -0.69 -26.91
N VAL A 106 -15.78 -0.50 -28.15
CA VAL A 106 -16.21 -1.59 -29.05
C VAL A 106 -15.12 -1.87 -30.07
N TRP A 107 -14.51 -3.06 -30.00
CA TRP A 107 -13.49 -3.52 -30.96
C TRP A 107 -12.30 -2.55 -31.12
N GLY A 108 -11.82 -1.99 -30.01
CA GLY A 108 -10.71 -1.02 -29.98
C GLY A 108 -11.10 0.39 -30.40
N ALA A 109 -12.39 0.66 -30.66
CA ALA A 109 -12.91 2.00 -30.86
C ALA A 109 -13.63 2.48 -29.60
N GLN A 110 -13.20 3.62 -29.07
CA GLN A 110 -13.87 4.31 -27.97
C GLN A 110 -15.09 5.03 -28.51
N VAL A 111 -16.24 4.81 -27.90
CA VAL A 111 -17.46 5.60 -28.12
C VAL A 111 -17.63 6.53 -26.93
N GLY A 112 -17.81 7.80 -27.23
CA GLY A 112 -17.97 8.86 -26.25
C GLY A 112 -19.06 9.85 -26.63
N VAL A 113 -19.31 10.77 -25.72
CA VAL A 113 -20.06 12.00 -25.98
C VAL A 113 -19.07 13.13 -26.06
N SER A 114 -19.12 13.90 -27.14
CA SER A 114 -18.34 15.12 -27.32
C SER A 114 -19.22 16.33 -27.06
N PHE A 115 -18.76 17.23 -26.21
CA PHE A 115 -19.40 18.49 -25.86
C PHE A 115 -18.53 19.64 -26.41
N PRO A 116 -18.85 20.16 -27.61
CA PRO A 116 -18.11 21.28 -28.19
C PRO A 116 -18.47 22.59 -27.47
N PHE A 117 -17.48 23.41 -27.16
CA PHE A 117 -17.64 24.75 -26.60
C PHE A 117 -17.00 25.75 -27.55
N THR A 118 -17.70 26.86 -27.82
CA THR A 118 -17.15 27.94 -28.63
C THR A 118 -16.76 29.11 -27.75
N LEU A 119 -15.49 29.51 -27.83
CA LEU A 119 -14.99 30.74 -27.22
C LEU A 119 -15.11 31.86 -28.24
N ASN A 120 -15.99 32.83 -27.99
CA ASN A 120 -16.12 34.04 -28.78
C ASN A 120 -15.05 35.05 -28.35
N THR A 121 -14.20 35.48 -29.29
CA THR A 121 -13.05 36.36 -29.00
C THR A 121 -13.40 37.84 -28.86
N ASP A 122 -14.54 38.26 -29.38
CA ASP A 122 -14.97 39.67 -29.36
C ASP A 122 -15.61 40.03 -28.02
N GLU A 123 -16.36 39.11 -27.44
CA GLU A 123 -17.04 39.30 -26.14
C GLU A 123 -16.35 38.59 -24.98
N TRP A 124 -15.33 37.75 -25.24
CA TRP A 124 -14.70 36.87 -24.24
C TRP A 124 -15.71 35.99 -23.49
N THR A 125 -16.72 35.51 -24.22
CA THR A 125 -17.77 34.66 -23.71
C THR A 125 -17.56 33.22 -24.19
N ILE A 126 -17.92 32.26 -23.32
CA ILE A 126 -17.95 30.85 -23.67
C ILE A 126 -19.40 30.49 -23.93
N GLU A 127 -19.70 30.11 -25.16
CA GLU A 127 -21.01 29.59 -25.53
C GLU A 127 -21.08 28.11 -25.14
N SER A 128 -22.11 27.77 -24.37
CA SER A 128 -22.38 26.40 -23.99
C SER A 128 -22.99 25.62 -25.17
N PRO A 129 -22.62 24.35 -25.39
CA PRO A 129 -23.16 23.54 -26.46
C PRO A 129 -24.69 23.50 -26.43
N GLU A 130 -25.31 23.74 -27.57
CA GLU A 130 -26.73 23.44 -27.72
C GLU A 130 -26.96 21.93 -27.73
N ALA A 131 -28.15 21.48 -27.30
CA ALA A 131 -28.45 20.03 -27.24
C ALA A 131 -28.33 19.32 -28.61
N SER A 132 -28.44 20.07 -29.71
CA SER A 132 -28.23 19.60 -31.09
C SER A 132 -26.76 19.43 -31.50
N GLU A 133 -25.83 19.96 -30.72
CA GLU A 133 -24.38 19.97 -31.01
C GLU A 133 -23.63 18.89 -30.24
N ILE A 134 -24.27 18.29 -29.24
CA ILE A 134 -23.77 17.12 -28.52
C ILE A 134 -23.66 15.95 -29.51
N ALA A 135 -22.43 15.55 -29.81
CA ALA A 135 -22.14 14.49 -30.78
C ALA A 135 -21.72 13.19 -30.09
N ILE A 136 -22.03 12.06 -30.72
CA ILE A 136 -21.41 10.78 -30.37
C ILE A 136 -20.04 10.76 -31.06
N SER A 137 -18.96 10.76 -30.28
CA SER A 137 -17.60 10.58 -30.80
C SER A 137 -17.28 9.10 -30.91
N LEU A 138 -16.60 8.73 -32.00
CA LEU A 138 -16.01 7.41 -32.17
C LEU A 138 -14.51 7.62 -32.42
N SER A 139 -13.69 7.52 -31.37
CA SER A 139 -12.23 7.58 -31.49
C SER A 139 -11.66 6.18 -31.44
N ARG A 140 -11.07 5.72 -32.54
CA ARG A 140 -10.29 4.49 -32.53
C ARG A 140 -8.83 4.84 -32.38
N ASP A 141 -8.23 4.44 -31.27
CA ASP A 141 -6.78 4.47 -31.17
C ASP A 141 -6.22 3.45 -32.17
N LEU A 142 -5.42 3.92 -33.13
CA LEU A 142 -4.88 3.04 -34.18
C LEU A 142 -3.81 2.08 -33.64
N THR A 143 -3.32 2.34 -32.43
CA THR A 143 -2.58 1.41 -31.61
C THR A 143 -3.53 0.36 -31.05
N ILE A 144 -3.73 -0.72 -31.81
CA ILE A 144 -4.10 -2.02 -31.25
C ILE A 144 -3.19 -2.22 -30.02
N ILE A 145 -3.75 -2.37 -28.82
CA ILE A 145 -2.94 -2.75 -27.65
C ILE A 145 -2.21 -4.02 -28.05
N ASP A 146 -0.89 -3.89 -28.22
CA ASP A 146 -0.05 -4.98 -28.66
C ASP A 146 -0.22 -6.13 -27.67
N LYS A 147 -0.26 -7.38 -28.18
CA LYS A 147 -0.33 -8.57 -27.32
C LYS A 147 0.82 -8.51 -26.29
N ALA A 148 1.99 -8.02 -26.71
CA ALA A 148 3.12 -7.78 -25.82
C ALA A 148 2.82 -6.77 -24.71
N GLU A 149 2.09 -5.68 -24.99
CA GLU A 149 1.75 -4.66 -24.00
C GLU A 149 0.76 -5.19 -22.96
N ARG A 150 -0.27 -5.93 -23.40
CA ARG A 150 -1.22 -6.58 -22.48
C ARG A 150 -0.51 -7.56 -21.53
N LEU A 151 0.37 -8.40 -22.05
CA LEU A 151 1.16 -9.34 -21.25
C LEU A 151 2.09 -8.61 -20.26
N LYS A 152 2.70 -7.48 -20.66
CA LYS A 152 3.51 -6.64 -19.74
C LYS A 152 2.67 -6.04 -18.62
N THR A 153 1.48 -5.54 -18.92
CA THR A 153 0.60 -4.99 -17.87
C THR A 153 0.12 -6.07 -16.91
N GLU A 154 -0.24 -7.25 -17.41
CA GLU A 154 -0.63 -8.39 -16.57
C GLU A 154 0.55 -8.87 -15.70
N SER A 155 1.75 -8.94 -16.27
CA SER A 155 2.99 -9.24 -15.54
C SER A 155 3.23 -8.24 -14.41
N ALA A 156 3.16 -6.93 -14.70
CA ALA A 156 3.34 -5.87 -13.72
C ALA A 156 2.32 -5.94 -12.57
N TYR A 157 1.07 -6.33 -12.87
CA TYR A 157 0.05 -6.57 -11.85
C TYR A 157 0.42 -7.72 -10.90
N TYR A 158 0.82 -8.88 -11.43
CA TYR A 158 1.20 -10.02 -10.58
C TYR A 158 2.49 -9.78 -9.80
N ASP A 159 3.46 -9.05 -10.36
CA ASP A 159 4.67 -8.61 -9.64
C ASP A 159 4.29 -7.71 -8.45
N ALA A 160 3.44 -6.71 -8.69
CA ALA A 160 2.98 -5.81 -7.62
C ALA A 160 2.19 -6.55 -6.55
N LEU A 161 1.34 -7.51 -6.94
CA LEU A 161 0.57 -8.35 -6.02
C LEU A 161 1.48 -9.26 -5.19
N SER A 162 2.49 -9.87 -5.81
CA SER A 162 3.47 -10.67 -5.10
C SER A 162 4.23 -9.83 -4.08
N LYS A 163 4.69 -8.63 -4.47
CA LYS A 163 5.43 -7.71 -3.56
C LYS A 163 4.57 -7.25 -2.39
N TYR A 164 3.27 -7.05 -2.61
CA TYR A 164 2.31 -6.72 -1.55
C TYR A 164 2.22 -7.82 -0.49
N TYR A 165 2.02 -9.08 -0.90
CA TYR A 165 1.97 -10.20 0.04
C TYR A 165 3.33 -10.48 0.71
N THR A 166 4.44 -10.31 0.00
CA THR A 166 5.77 -10.41 0.59
C THR A 166 5.99 -9.35 1.66
N ALA A 167 5.56 -8.10 1.43
CA ALA A 167 5.65 -7.05 2.43
C ALA A 167 4.82 -7.38 3.68
N GLN A 168 3.57 -7.87 3.50
CA GLN A 168 2.75 -8.33 4.63
C GLN A 168 3.40 -9.47 5.42
N THR A 169 4.01 -10.42 4.72
CA THR A 169 4.69 -11.58 5.32
C THR A 169 5.93 -11.14 6.10
N ASN A 170 6.71 -10.20 5.57
CA ASN A 170 7.89 -9.69 6.26
C ASN A 170 7.53 -8.93 7.54
N GLU A 171 6.45 -8.15 7.54
CA GLU A 171 5.97 -7.48 8.76
C GLU A 171 5.43 -8.50 9.78
N LEU A 172 4.79 -9.58 9.31
CA LEU A 172 4.33 -10.66 10.19
C LEU A 172 5.52 -11.33 10.88
N ILE A 173 6.55 -11.68 10.11
CA ILE A 173 7.78 -12.29 10.62
C ILE A 173 8.48 -11.36 11.61
N THR A 174 8.68 -10.09 11.24
CA THR A 174 9.32 -9.09 12.12
C THR A 174 8.54 -8.94 13.44
N THR A 175 7.20 -8.88 13.38
CA THR A 175 6.37 -8.76 14.58
C THR A 175 6.51 -9.99 15.50
N ILE A 176 6.52 -11.20 14.93
CA ILE A 176 6.76 -12.44 15.69
C ILE A 176 8.16 -12.43 16.32
N GLU A 177 9.18 -12.07 15.55
CA GLU A 177 10.57 -12.01 16.00
C GLU A 177 10.77 -11.00 17.13
N ASP A 178 10.14 -9.82 17.04
CA ASP A 178 10.20 -8.78 18.07
C ASP A 178 9.57 -9.26 19.38
N ILE A 179 8.40 -9.91 19.34
CA ILE A 179 7.73 -10.44 20.53
C ILE A 179 8.57 -11.55 21.18
N PHE A 180 9.11 -12.48 20.40
CA PHE A 180 9.96 -13.56 20.92
C PHE A 180 11.29 -13.04 21.47
N THR A 181 11.89 -12.06 20.80
CA THR A 181 13.11 -11.40 21.26
C THR A 181 12.85 -10.65 22.56
N ARG A 182 11.71 -9.95 22.66
CA ARG A 182 11.31 -9.25 23.88
C ARG A 182 11.13 -10.22 25.04
N HIS A 183 10.38 -11.31 24.84
CA HIS A 183 10.22 -12.36 25.84
C HIS A 183 11.57 -12.92 26.32
N TYR A 184 12.44 -13.31 25.40
CA TYR A 184 13.77 -13.83 25.72
C TYR A 184 14.61 -12.82 26.52
N ASN A 185 14.59 -11.54 26.12
CA ASN A 185 15.34 -10.49 26.81
C ASN A 185 14.83 -10.26 28.23
N GLU A 186 13.51 -10.24 28.45
CA GLU A 186 12.92 -10.08 29.80
C GLU A 186 13.33 -11.24 30.73
N GLU A 187 13.20 -12.48 30.26
CA GLU A 187 13.62 -13.67 31.02
C GLU A 187 15.11 -13.64 31.37
N MET A 188 15.95 -13.23 30.41
CA MET A 188 17.39 -13.13 30.63
C MET A 188 17.77 -11.96 31.55
N ILE A 189 17.07 -10.83 31.47
CA ILE A 189 17.25 -9.71 32.39
C ILE A 189 16.99 -10.16 33.82
N GLN A 190 15.87 -10.85 34.07
CA GLN A 190 15.56 -11.39 35.39
C GLN A 190 16.62 -12.38 35.86
N THR A 191 17.05 -13.29 34.98
CA THR A 191 18.10 -14.28 35.29
C THR A 191 19.41 -13.61 35.72
N TYR A 192 19.86 -12.56 35.01
CA TYR A 192 21.08 -11.83 35.39
C TYR A 192 20.90 -11.01 36.67
N GLN A 193 19.71 -10.48 36.94
CA GLN A 193 19.43 -9.80 38.20
C GLN A 193 19.56 -10.76 39.39
N ASP A 194 19.00 -11.96 39.27
CA ASP A 194 19.10 -13.01 40.29
C ASP A 194 20.55 -13.50 40.45
N GLU A 195 21.28 -13.69 39.35
CA GLU A 195 22.70 -14.05 39.36
C GLU A 195 23.55 -13.02 40.11
N ILE A 196 23.35 -11.73 39.80
CA ILE A 196 24.06 -10.63 40.47
C ILE A 196 23.72 -10.62 41.97
N GLU A 197 22.47 -10.87 42.35
CA GLU A 197 22.10 -10.95 43.76
C GLU A 197 22.83 -12.09 44.48
N ILE A 198 22.84 -13.29 43.89
CA ILE A 198 23.52 -14.47 44.44
C ILE A 198 25.03 -14.22 44.55
N LEU A 199 25.66 -13.67 43.51
CA LEU A 199 27.09 -13.37 43.51
C LEU A 199 27.45 -12.32 44.57
N ASN A 200 26.61 -11.30 44.77
CA ASN A 200 26.80 -10.31 45.83
C ASN A 200 26.67 -10.95 47.23
N GLN A 201 25.73 -11.88 47.42
CA GLN A 201 25.61 -12.61 48.68
C GLN A 201 26.88 -13.45 48.95
N GLN A 202 27.38 -14.18 47.95
CA GLN A 202 28.62 -14.95 48.06
C GLN A 202 29.82 -14.07 48.37
N TYR A 203 29.95 -12.92 47.69
CA TYR A 203 31.03 -11.96 47.92
C TYR A 203 31.04 -11.45 49.37
N ASN A 204 29.86 -11.12 49.90
CA ASN A 204 29.71 -10.62 51.27
C ASN A 204 29.97 -11.69 52.34
N LEU A 205 29.75 -12.97 52.02
CA LEU A 205 29.99 -14.11 52.90
C LEU A 205 31.42 -14.65 52.83
N SER A 206 32.12 -14.42 51.72
CA SER A 206 33.50 -14.90 51.55
C SER A 206 34.47 -14.16 52.48
N THR A 207 35.45 -14.91 52.99
CA THR A 207 36.56 -14.39 53.80
C THR A 207 37.91 -14.49 53.10
N ASP A 208 37.95 -15.13 51.93
CA ASP A 208 39.15 -15.31 51.10
C ASP A 208 39.24 -14.17 50.07
N GLU A 209 40.38 -13.47 50.05
CA GLU A 209 40.59 -12.32 49.18
C GLU A 209 40.69 -12.72 47.70
N ASP A 210 41.28 -13.88 47.40
CA ASP A 210 41.40 -14.37 46.03
C ASP A 210 40.02 -14.77 45.49
N GLU A 211 39.16 -15.33 46.35
CA GLU A 211 37.77 -15.66 46.02
C GLU A 211 36.94 -14.38 45.81
N LYS A 212 37.14 -13.36 46.64
CA LYS A 212 36.48 -12.06 46.47
C LYS A 212 36.84 -11.39 45.15
N GLU A 213 38.11 -11.38 44.76
CA GLU A 213 38.53 -10.79 43.48
C GLU A 213 37.88 -11.56 42.30
N SER A 214 37.77 -12.88 42.39
CA SER A 214 37.08 -13.71 41.40
C SER A 214 35.59 -13.40 41.31
N LEU A 215 34.91 -13.29 42.46
CA LEU A 215 33.49 -12.95 42.54
C LEU A 215 33.22 -11.54 42.01
N GLU A 216 34.08 -10.57 42.31
CA GLU A 216 33.97 -9.21 41.79
C GLU A 216 34.03 -9.19 40.25
N LYS A 217 34.96 -9.95 39.64
CA LYS A 217 35.03 -10.09 38.17
C LYS A 217 33.76 -10.71 37.59
N GLN A 218 33.18 -11.71 38.26
CA GLN A 218 31.92 -12.33 37.83
C GLN A 218 30.74 -11.34 37.94
N ILE A 219 30.64 -10.59 39.04
CA ILE A 219 29.62 -9.54 39.22
C ILE A 219 29.73 -8.50 38.11
N LEU A 220 30.93 -7.99 37.83
CA LEU A 220 31.15 -7.01 36.76
C LEU A 220 30.77 -7.56 35.37
N THR A 221 31.05 -8.84 35.12
CA THR A 221 30.69 -9.50 33.86
C THR A 221 29.18 -9.64 33.71
N ALA A 222 28.49 -10.10 34.77
CA ALA A 222 27.04 -10.20 34.79
C ALA A 222 26.36 -8.83 34.63
N GLN A 223 26.85 -7.80 35.32
CA GLN A 223 26.37 -6.42 35.17
C GLN A 223 26.52 -5.90 33.74
N LYS A 224 27.66 -6.15 33.09
CA LYS A 224 27.87 -5.76 31.69
C LYS A 224 26.88 -6.47 30.76
N ASN A 225 26.64 -7.76 30.97
CA ASN A 225 25.69 -8.52 30.16
C ASN A 225 24.25 -8.03 30.37
N LEU A 226 23.87 -7.75 31.62
CA LEU A 226 22.57 -7.16 31.96
C LEU A 226 22.34 -5.83 31.24
N GLU A 227 23.31 -4.91 31.28
CA GLU A 227 23.20 -3.62 30.59
C GLU A 227 23.16 -3.78 29.06
N THR A 228 23.89 -4.75 28.52
CA THR A 228 23.81 -5.09 27.08
C THR A 228 22.42 -5.57 26.71
N LEU A 229 21.81 -6.46 27.53
CA LEU A 229 20.45 -6.94 27.32
C LEU A 229 19.42 -5.81 27.42
N ARG A 230 19.51 -4.95 28.43
CA ARG A 230 18.65 -3.77 28.56
C ARG A 230 18.74 -2.86 27.34
N SER A 231 19.96 -2.63 26.84
CA SER A 231 20.17 -1.84 25.63
C SER A 231 19.57 -2.50 24.38
N ASN A 232 19.62 -3.83 24.27
CA ASN A 232 19.01 -4.57 23.16
C ASN A 232 17.48 -4.64 23.29
N ASN A 233 16.95 -4.54 24.51
CA ASN A 233 15.53 -4.59 24.79
C ASN A 233 14.84 -3.24 24.57
N ALA A 234 15.55 -2.13 24.78
CA ALA A 234 15.02 -0.77 24.67
C ALA A 234 14.36 -0.45 23.31
N PRO A 235 14.93 -0.84 22.14
CA PRO A 235 14.26 -0.65 20.84
C PRO A 235 12.91 -1.37 20.72
N LEU A 236 12.65 -2.40 21.52
CA LEU A 236 11.42 -3.19 21.52
C LEU A 236 10.34 -2.63 22.47
N GLU A 237 10.59 -1.51 23.15
CA GLU A 237 9.63 -0.86 24.06
C GLU A 237 8.51 -0.08 23.33
N TYR A 238 8.39 -0.24 22.02
CA TYR A 238 7.34 0.41 21.23
C TYR A 238 5.96 -0.26 21.37
N PHE A 239 5.91 -1.44 22.00
CA PHE A 239 4.69 -2.17 22.35
C PHE A 239 4.75 -2.63 23.82
N GLU A 240 3.59 -2.84 24.42
CA GLU A 240 3.48 -3.37 25.79
C GLU A 240 3.59 -4.90 25.75
N TYR A 241 4.68 -5.43 26.32
CA TYR A 241 4.89 -6.88 26.41
C TYR A 241 4.05 -7.49 27.53
N THR A 242 3.41 -8.62 27.24
CA THR A 242 2.74 -9.48 28.22
C THR A 242 2.95 -10.96 27.86
N ASP A 243 2.92 -11.85 28.86
CA ASP A 243 2.98 -13.30 28.61
C ASP A 243 1.79 -13.79 27.77
N GLU A 244 0.65 -13.11 27.86
CA GLU A 244 -0.52 -13.38 27.03
C GLU A 244 -0.23 -13.08 25.55
N LEU A 245 0.39 -11.92 25.24
CA LEU A 245 0.82 -11.59 23.88
C LEU A 245 1.82 -12.62 23.33
N TYR A 246 2.76 -13.07 24.15
CA TYR A 246 3.69 -14.14 23.77
C TYR A 246 2.96 -15.46 23.44
N ASN A 247 2.02 -15.88 24.31
CA ASN A 247 1.25 -17.10 24.10
C ASN A 247 0.38 -17.03 22.83
N GLN A 248 -0.31 -15.91 22.59
CA GLN A 248 -1.08 -15.68 21.35
C GLN A 248 -0.20 -15.74 20.09
N THR A 249 1.00 -15.16 20.17
CA THR A 249 1.98 -15.18 19.07
C THR A 249 2.44 -16.61 18.80
N LYS A 250 2.76 -17.36 19.86
CA LYS A 250 3.15 -18.77 19.76
C LYS A 250 2.04 -19.63 19.15
N GLU A 251 0.79 -19.48 19.60
CA GLU A 251 -0.37 -20.19 19.02
C GLU A 251 -0.56 -19.85 17.54
N THR A 252 -0.34 -18.58 17.15
CA THR A 252 -0.40 -18.16 15.75
C THR A 252 0.68 -18.84 14.91
N VAL A 253 1.93 -18.89 15.39
CA VAL A 253 3.02 -19.60 14.72
C VAL A 253 2.71 -21.09 14.60
N GLU A 254 2.24 -21.74 15.66
CA GLU A 254 1.87 -23.16 15.64
C GLU A 254 0.75 -23.45 14.64
N ARG A 255 -0.27 -22.58 14.60
CA ARG A 255 -1.36 -22.67 13.61
C ARG A 255 -0.82 -22.55 12.19
N ILE A 256 0.01 -21.55 11.90
CA ILE A 256 0.63 -21.37 10.57
C ILE A 256 1.42 -22.63 10.18
N ILE A 257 2.25 -23.15 11.08
CA ILE A 257 3.04 -24.37 10.81
C ILE A 257 2.10 -25.55 10.50
N ASN A 258 1.06 -25.76 11.31
CA ASN A 258 0.13 -26.88 11.18
C ASN A 258 -0.69 -26.80 9.88
N GLU A 259 -1.14 -25.61 9.50
CA GLU A 259 -1.88 -25.39 8.25
C GLU A 259 -1.00 -25.61 7.00
N ASN A 260 0.32 -25.40 7.12
CA ASN A 260 1.26 -25.48 6.01
C ASN A 260 2.08 -26.78 5.96
N GLN A 261 1.78 -27.79 6.78
CA GLN A 261 2.52 -29.08 6.77
C GLN A 261 2.44 -29.83 5.44
N ASN A 262 1.39 -29.60 4.66
CA ASN A 262 1.18 -30.23 3.35
C ASN A 262 1.05 -29.19 2.23
N TYR A 263 1.79 -28.08 2.32
CA TYR A 263 1.72 -27.05 1.29
C TYR A 263 2.12 -27.64 -0.07
N PRO A 264 1.27 -27.54 -1.11
CA PRO A 264 1.61 -28.07 -2.42
C PRO A 264 2.85 -27.35 -2.95
N THR A 265 3.87 -28.09 -3.37
CA THR A 265 5.07 -27.56 -4.05
C THR A 265 4.76 -27.06 -5.46
N ASN A 266 3.51 -26.78 -5.78
CA ASN A 266 3.09 -26.29 -7.07
C ASN A 266 3.59 -24.86 -7.26
N ILE A 267 4.74 -24.74 -7.91
CA ILE A 267 5.36 -23.46 -8.24
C ILE A 267 4.51 -22.64 -9.21
N GLU A 268 3.54 -23.23 -9.91
CA GLU A 268 2.68 -22.52 -10.86
C GLU A 268 1.71 -21.54 -10.18
N GLU A 269 1.46 -21.71 -8.89
CA GLU A 269 0.62 -20.79 -8.10
C GLU A 269 1.39 -19.56 -7.59
N ARG A 270 2.72 -19.55 -7.76
CA ARG A 270 3.57 -18.44 -7.34
C ARG A 270 3.40 -17.23 -8.24
N LEU A 271 2.92 -16.14 -7.66
CA LEU A 271 2.66 -14.87 -8.36
C LEU A 271 3.92 -14.26 -8.99
N ASP A 272 5.07 -14.37 -8.32
CA ASP A 272 6.35 -13.90 -8.85
C ASP A 272 6.80 -14.70 -10.07
N LEU A 273 6.59 -16.02 -10.08
CA LEU A 273 6.88 -16.85 -11.25
C LEU A 273 5.90 -16.61 -12.39
N LYS A 274 4.61 -16.42 -12.08
CA LYS A 274 3.59 -16.06 -13.06
C LYS A 274 3.91 -14.74 -13.75
N SER A 275 4.32 -13.73 -12.97
CA SER A 275 4.79 -12.44 -13.49
C SER A 275 5.95 -12.63 -14.47
N LEU A 276 6.95 -13.44 -14.09
CA LEU A 276 8.13 -13.68 -14.91
C LEU A 276 7.80 -14.40 -16.23
N GLN A 277 6.93 -15.40 -16.20
CA GLN A 277 6.47 -16.11 -17.40
C GLN A 277 5.75 -15.18 -18.39
N LEU A 278 4.88 -14.30 -17.89
CA LEU A 278 4.20 -13.31 -18.73
C LEU A 278 5.18 -12.30 -19.34
N GLN A 279 6.22 -11.92 -18.60
CA GLN A 279 7.27 -11.03 -19.11
C GLN A 279 8.12 -11.71 -20.20
N GLU A 280 8.40 -13.00 -20.05
CA GLU A 280 9.07 -13.82 -21.06
C GLU A 280 8.22 -13.91 -22.32
N GLU A 281 6.94 -14.30 -22.22
CA GLU A 281 6.02 -14.38 -23.38
C GLU A 281 5.89 -13.03 -24.09
N ALA A 282 5.85 -11.91 -23.35
CA ALA A 282 5.79 -10.58 -23.93
C ALA A 282 7.07 -10.19 -24.71
N SER A 283 8.21 -10.79 -24.36
CA SER A 283 9.51 -10.48 -24.98
C SER A 283 9.77 -11.30 -26.25
N GLU A 284 9.03 -12.39 -26.45
CA GLU A 284 9.13 -13.28 -27.62
C GLU A 284 8.23 -12.86 -28.80
N ILE A 285 7.37 -11.84 -28.60
CA ILE A 285 6.49 -11.24 -29.61
C ILE A 285 7.21 -10.05 -30.27
#